data_AF-A0A834C247-F1
#
_entry.id   AF-A0A834C247-F1
#
_cell.length_a   1.000
_cell.length_b   1.000
_cell.length_c   1.000
_cell.angle_alpha   90.00
_cell.angle_beta   90.00
_cell.angle_gamma   90.00
#
_symmetry.space_group_name_H-M   'P 1'
#
loop_
_entity.id
_entity.type
_entity.pdbx_description
1 polymer ?
#
loop_
_entity_poly.entity_id
_entity_poly.type
_entity_poly.pdbx_seq_one_letter_code
_entity_poly.pdbx_strand_id
1 'polypeptide(L)'
;MATKAQMERAIQHGLETCKYGWIAEMIAVVPRLKSDKFCGKGNTGVVSWNAPSHRKFAVFCFNSSVLENLEQHVSTSTVNSKSVTSSSRLRTPSTSPAARTLRSTPPPPTPTAGSHRQASSASTSSALVQTTSGTSSSPPPPLLIMSTSSEDSFTFLTSAQTSGPSLSSASEQPKSNILIKYFPAVIIALVGVFLLMAAGAVQIHKWRRSGWYQQQKDDEETEMWKSPNSEMDLQSEHGAELELGEEELQLHRKFSSQMTLCHRGIQHASGADRLDLFFSVKTSPGIDKKPNMRRLGSVQQKIPCVFLTGVKEEPSRKRDCQSFQVVATETVNPLALEVSIHSALATEKLDGTCCYVTLYQGEPHLWARLDRKPNKQAEKRFKRHQRAQQSCEDFTWNVEEDFKSVPESWIPAHRVKHHNGRPMPDEHGHTPGWVPVEKSNKQYCWHASVVDYEARAALVLRPCTGDENMLEITAVPLADLQEQTLELIGTNVNANPYKLGNKKQPVHCLVPHGSIAVRKPPPVDFQQLLCWFQESSEGQVEGIVWHCRDGTLVKVHRHHLGLKWPDGDPCLSNRPVVIRVEEHTNGFFPSFSILHGRSFSRLQDVQLEP
;
A
#
# COMPACT_ATOMS: atom_id res chain seq x y z
N MET A 1 -26.39 -6.20 -13.65
CA MET A 1 -27.65 -6.92 -13.29
C MET A 1 -28.82 -5.99 -13.54
N ALA A 2 -30.03 -6.51 -13.73
CA ALA A 2 -31.24 -5.70 -13.79
C ALA A 2 -31.58 -5.15 -12.39
N THR A 3 -32.16 -3.96 -12.30
CA THR A 3 -32.76 -3.42 -11.06
C THR A 3 -34.20 -3.91 -10.89
N LYS A 4 -34.75 -3.81 -9.67
CA LYS A 4 -36.15 -4.10 -9.37
C LYS A 4 -37.09 -3.29 -10.25
N ALA A 5 -36.81 -1.99 -10.45
CA ALA A 5 -37.61 -1.12 -11.32
C ALA A 5 -37.54 -1.54 -12.80
N GLN A 6 -36.40 -2.05 -13.28
CA GLN A 6 -36.30 -2.63 -14.62
C GLN A 6 -37.06 -3.96 -14.72
N MET A 7 -37.05 -4.79 -13.68
CA MET A 7 -37.83 -6.04 -13.61
C MET A 7 -39.33 -5.78 -13.56
N GLU A 8 -39.79 -4.78 -12.82
CA GLU A 8 -41.21 -4.37 -12.77
C GLU A 8 -41.70 -3.93 -14.15
N ARG A 9 -40.92 -3.12 -14.88
CA ARG A 9 -41.20 -2.77 -16.29
C ARG A 9 -41.15 -3.99 -17.20
N ALA A 10 -40.16 -4.87 -17.04
CA ALA A 10 -40.06 -6.07 -17.88
C ALA A 10 -41.26 -7.01 -17.71
N ILE A 11 -41.82 -7.14 -16.50
CA ILE A 11 -43.07 -7.87 -16.26
C ILE A 11 -44.23 -7.24 -17.02
N GLN A 12 -44.38 -5.91 -17.00
CA GLN A 12 -45.42 -5.22 -17.78
C GLN A 12 -45.32 -5.51 -19.29
N HIS A 13 -44.11 -5.78 -19.79
CA HIS A 13 -43.83 -6.19 -21.17
C HIS A 13 -43.79 -7.71 -21.39
N GLY A 14 -44.30 -8.53 -20.46
CA GLY A 14 -44.49 -9.97 -20.67
C GLY A 14 -43.45 -10.89 -20.01
N LEU A 15 -42.46 -10.36 -19.26
CA LEU A 15 -41.46 -11.20 -18.61
C LEU A 15 -42.06 -12.02 -17.46
N GLU A 16 -42.05 -13.35 -17.59
CA GLU A 16 -42.38 -14.29 -16.52
C GLU A 16 -41.35 -15.43 -16.50
N THR A 17 -40.98 -15.92 -15.30
CA THR A 17 -40.22 -17.17 -15.13
C THR A 17 -40.74 -17.98 -13.94
N CYS A 18 -40.27 -19.22 -13.79
CA CYS A 18 -40.40 -20.02 -12.56
C CYS A 18 -39.01 -20.33 -11.95
N LYS A 19 -38.06 -19.39 -12.07
CA LYS A 19 -36.72 -19.53 -11.50
C LYS A 19 -36.33 -18.25 -10.77
N TYR A 20 -35.86 -18.42 -9.54
CA TYR A 20 -35.24 -17.32 -8.80
C TYR A 20 -33.93 -16.90 -9.47
N GLY A 21 -33.72 -15.59 -9.54
CA GLY A 21 -32.49 -14.98 -10.03
C GLY A 21 -32.14 -13.72 -9.24
N TRP A 22 -30.86 -13.45 -9.09
CA TRP A 22 -30.34 -12.26 -8.43
C TRP A 22 -30.56 -11.01 -9.30
N ILE A 23 -30.88 -9.89 -8.64
CA ILE A 23 -30.95 -8.54 -9.23
C ILE A 23 -29.96 -7.60 -8.53
N ALA A 24 -29.80 -6.38 -9.06
CA ALA A 24 -28.81 -5.39 -8.61
C ALA A 24 -28.92 -5.04 -7.11
N GLU A 25 -30.13 -5.08 -6.56
CA GLU A 25 -30.43 -4.85 -5.14
C GLU A 25 -30.06 -6.04 -4.23
N MET A 26 -29.29 -7.01 -4.72
CA MET A 26 -28.80 -8.18 -3.97
C MET A 26 -29.91 -9.04 -3.32
N ILE A 27 -31.11 -9.02 -3.91
CA ILE A 27 -32.23 -9.89 -3.55
C ILE A 27 -32.50 -10.89 -4.67
N ALA A 28 -32.94 -12.11 -4.31
CA ALA A 28 -33.38 -13.10 -5.28
C ALA A 28 -34.85 -12.84 -5.61
N VAL A 29 -35.21 -12.74 -6.88
CA VAL A 29 -36.60 -12.49 -7.33
C VAL A 29 -37.06 -13.54 -8.31
N VAL A 30 -38.37 -13.75 -8.42
CA VAL A 30 -39.00 -14.48 -9.53
C VAL A 30 -40.12 -13.62 -10.14
N PRO A 31 -40.01 -13.19 -11.40
CA PRO A 31 -41.06 -12.43 -12.07
C PRO A 31 -42.24 -13.34 -12.44
N ARG A 32 -43.46 -12.97 -12.01
CA ARG A 32 -44.70 -13.74 -12.24
C ARG A 32 -45.80 -12.85 -12.82
N LEU A 33 -46.40 -13.24 -13.94
CA LEU A 33 -47.63 -12.62 -14.47
C LEU A 33 -48.87 -13.39 -14.00
N LYS A 34 -48.79 -14.72 -14.02
CA LYS A 34 -49.88 -15.61 -13.58
C LYS A 34 -49.57 -16.19 -12.20
N SER A 35 -50.58 -16.18 -11.32
CA SER A 35 -50.51 -16.82 -10.01
C SER A 35 -50.32 -18.33 -10.18
N ASP A 36 -49.29 -18.88 -9.53
CA ASP A 36 -48.98 -20.31 -9.50
C ASP A 36 -48.41 -20.67 -8.13
N LYS A 37 -49.02 -21.67 -7.46
CA LYS A 37 -48.62 -22.09 -6.11
C LYS A 37 -47.19 -22.65 -6.04
N PHE A 38 -46.68 -23.22 -7.12
CA PHE A 38 -45.32 -23.77 -7.21
C PHE A 38 -44.29 -22.72 -7.66
N CYS A 39 -44.72 -21.67 -8.38
CA CYS A 39 -43.85 -20.60 -8.90
C CYS A 39 -44.14 -19.26 -8.20
N GLY A 40 -43.33 -18.88 -7.21
CA GLY A 40 -43.54 -17.63 -6.45
C GLY A 40 -44.62 -17.73 -5.36
N LYS A 41 -45.02 -18.95 -4.98
CA LYS A 41 -46.02 -19.24 -3.91
C LYS A 41 -47.39 -18.59 -4.14
N GLY A 42 -47.83 -18.50 -5.39
CA GLY A 42 -49.13 -17.92 -5.78
C GLY A 42 -49.11 -16.41 -5.98
N ASN A 43 -48.00 -15.72 -5.73
CA ASN A 43 -47.91 -14.27 -5.88
C ASN A 43 -47.60 -13.87 -7.33
N THR A 44 -48.05 -12.68 -7.73
CA THR A 44 -47.76 -12.04 -9.03
C THR A 44 -46.90 -10.79 -8.84
N GLY A 45 -46.30 -10.28 -9.92
CA GLY A 45 -45.32 -9.20 -9.90
C GLY A 45 -43.88 -9.70 -9.69
N VAL A 46 -42.99 -8.81 -9.24
CA VAL A 46 -41.62 -9.17 -8.86
C VAL A 46 -41.66 -9.81 -7.47
N VAL A 47 -41.76 -11.14 -7.41
CA VAL A 47 -41.85 -11.87 -6.14
C VAL A 47 -40.45 -12.03 -5.54
N SER A 48 -40.13 -11.18 -4.56
CA SER A 48 -38.86 -11.21 -3.84
C SER A 48 -38.76 -12.37 -2.84
N TRP A 49 -37.55 -12.87 -2.66
CA TRP A 49 -37.16 -13.80 -1.62
C TRP A 49 -35.87 -13.31 -0.94
N ASN A 50 -35.97 -13.04 0.37
CA ASN A 50 -34.81 -12.80 1.20
C ASN A 50 -34.08 -14.14 1.43
N ALA A 51 -33.02 -14.38 0.66
CA ALA A 51 -32.21 -15.59 0.67
C ALA A 51 -30.76 -15.23 1.00
N PRO A 52 -30.02 -16.10 1.72
CA PRO A 52 -28.63 -15.82 2.07
C PRO A 52 -27.73 -15.81 0.83
N SER A 53 -26.73 -14.92 0.82
CA SER A 53 -25.87 -14.61 -0.33
C SER A 53 -25.10 -15.80 -0.92
N HIS A 54 -24.80 -16.83 -0.12
CA HIS A 54 -24.14 -18.05 -0.58
C HIS A 54 -25.05 -18.98 -1.41
N ARG A 55 -26.36 -18.69 -1.51
CA ARG A 55 -27.32 -19.52 -2.23
C ARG A 55 -27.25 -19.27 -3.73
N LYS A 56 -26.96 -20.32 -4.50
CA LYS A 56 -26.86 -20.24 -5.96
C LYS A 56 -28.24 -20.10 -6.61
N PHE A 57 -28.41 -19.05 -7.40
CA PHE A 57 -29.56 -18.79 -8.27
C PHE A 57 -29.08 -18.38 -9.65
N ALA A 58 -30.02 -18.16 -10.59
CA ALA A 58 -29.72 -17.46 -11.83
C ALA A 58 -29.40 -15.98 -11.57
N VAL A 59 -29.19 -15.20 -12.62
CA VAL A 59 -29.06 -13.73 -12.56
C VAL A 59 -29.96 -13.12 -13.62
N PHE A 60 -30.64 -12.02 -13.27
CA PHE A 60 -31.33 -11.20 -14.25
C PHE A 60 -30.39 -10.07 -14.70
N CYS A 61 -30.20 -9.96 -16.01
CA CYS A 61 -29.40 -8.92 -16.63
C CYS A 61 -30.30 -7.94 -17.38
N PHE A 62 -29.90 -6.68 -17.39
CA PHE A 62 -30.51 -5.63 -18.19
C PHE A 62 -29.48 -5.17 -19.22
N ASN A 63 -29.90 -4.99 -20.47
CA ASN A 63 -29.05 -4.49 -21.55
C ASN A 63 -29.57 -3.12 -21.99
N SER A 64 -28.76 -2.06 -21.77
CA SER A 64 -29.12 -0.69 -22.10
C SER A 64 -29.21 -0.42 -23.60
N SER A 65 -28.40 -1.10 -24.43
CA SER A 65 -28.40 -0.89 -25.89
C SER A 65 -29.71 -1.32 -26.58
N VAL A 66 -30.57 -2.06 -25.88
CA VAL A 66 -31.92 -2.39 -26.35
C VAL A 66 -32.85 -1.17 -26.27
N LEU A 67 -32.67 -0.28 -25.29
CA LEU A 67 -33.45 0.96 -25.20
C LEU A 67 -32.99 2.00 -26.23
N GLU A 68 -31.68 2.13 -26.45
CA GLU A 68 -31.12 3.06 -27.47
C GLU A 68 -31.70 2.78 -28.87
N ASN A 69 -31.82 1.50 -29.25
CA ASN A 69 -32.47 1.09 -30.50
C ASN A 69 -33.99 1.36 -30.52
N LEU A 70 -34.67 1.29 -29.36
CA LEU A 70 -36.11 1.57 -29.26
C LEU A 70 -36.40 3.07 -29.33
N GLU A 71 -35.58 3.89 -28.67
CA GLU A 71 -35.66 5.35 -28.70
C GLU A 71 -35.32 5.90 -30.08
N GLN A 72 -34.40 5.28 -30.83
CA GLN A 72 -34.20 5.59 -32.25
C GLN A 72 -35.46 5.29 -33.08
N HIS A 73 -36.08 4.10 -32.92
CA HIS A 73 -37.29 3.74 -33.67
C HIS A 73 -38.53 4.60 -33.32
N VAL A 74 -38.67 5.05 -32.06
CA VAL A 74 -39.74 5.97 -31.67
C VAL A 74 -39.47 7.39 -32.17
N SER A 75 -38.22 7.87 -32.10
CA SER A 75 -37.85 9.23 -32.53
C SER A 75 -37.95 9.44 -34.04
N THR A 76 -37.79 8.39 -34.86
CA THR A 76 -37.95 8.49 -36.33
C THR A 76 -39.41 8.45 -36.80
N SER A 77 -40.40 8.32 -35.90
CA SER A 77 -41.82 8.15 -36.26
C SER A 77 -42.68 9.43 -36.21
N THR A 78 -42.15 10.57 -35.73
CA THR A 78 -42.96 11.78 -35.43
C THR A 78 -42.73 12.95 -36.40
N VAL A 79 -41.88 12.81 -37.43
CA VAL A 79 -41.68 13.84 -38.46
C VAL A 79 -41.73 13.26 -39.89
N ASN A 80 -42.90 12.72 -40.27
CA ASN A 80 -43.45 12.95 -41.63
C ASN A 80 -44.90 12.46 -41.76
N SER A 81 -45.85 13.34 -41.44
CA SER A 81 -47.26 13.18 -41.82
C SER A 81 -47.63 14.14 -42.94
N LYS A 82 -47.19 13.80 -44.16
CA LYS A 82 -47.93 14.12 -45.40
C LYS A 82 -47.92 12.89 -46.31
N SER A 83 -49.10 12.35 -46.56
CA SER A 83 -49.35 11.17 -47.37
C SER A 83 -49.18 11.45 -48.87
N VAL A 84 -48.57 10.51 -49.60
CA VAL A 84 -49.09 10.01 -50.88
C VAL A 84 -48.81 8.49 -50.97
N THR A 85 -49.74 7.79 -51.62
CA THR A 85 -49.98 6.35 -51.55
C THR A 85 -49.17 5.50 -52.55
N SER A 86 -49.07 4.20 -52.24
CA SER A 86 -49.09 3.03 -53.15
C SER A 86 -47.88 2.54 -53.96
N SER A 87 -47.61 1.23 -53.76
CA SER A 87 -47.35 0.20 -54.79
C SER A 87 -45.92 -0.13 -55.30
N SER A 88 -45.29 -1.13 -54.66
CA SER A 88 -45.33 -2.54 -55.11
C SER A 88 -44.01 -3.33 -55.26
N ARG A 89 -44.14 -4.64 -55.02
CA ARG A 89 -43.36 -5.83 -55.46
C ARG A 89 -42.05 -6.21 -54.74
N LEU A 90 -41.97 -7.53 -54.55
CA LEU A 90 -40.82 -8.33 -54.09
C LEU A 90 -39.71 -8.40 -55.15
N ARG A 91 -38.46 -8.61 -54.72
CA ARG A 91 -37.63 -9.77 -55.13
C ARG A 91 -36.27 -9.82 -54.39
N THR A 92 -35.97 -10.98 -53.79
CA THR A 92 -34.62 -11.56 -53.66
C THR A 92 -34.16 -12.12 -55.03
N PRO A 93 -32.90 -12.59 -55.30
CA PRO A 93 -31.88 -13.10 -54.35
C PRO A 93 -30.37 -12.88 -54.68
N SER A 94 -29.50 -13.38 -53.79
CA SER A 94 -28.23 -14.14 -54.01
C SER A 94 -27.05 -13.66 -54.91
N THR A 95 -25.87 -13.56 -54.28
CA THR A 95 -24.56 -14.19 -54.63
C THR A 95 -23.65 -13.68 -55.78
N SER A 96 -22.38 -13.52 -55.40
CA SER A 96 -21.07 -13.21 -56.04
C SER A 96 -20.65 -14.03 -57.31
N PRO A 97 -19.40 -13.95 -57.83
CA PRO A 97 -18.51 -12.80 -58.20
C PRO A 97 -17.82 -12.95 -59.61
N ALA A 98 -17.07 -11.96 -60.09
CA ALA A 98 -15.98 -12.16 -61.09
C ALA A 98 -14.94 -11.02 -61.10
N ALA A 99 -13.72 -11.29 -61.59
CA ALA A 99 -12.54 -10.42 -61.50
C ALA A 99 -12.07 -9.85 -62.86
N ARG A 100 -11.22 -8.80 -62.83
CA ARG A 100 -10.00 -8.75 -63.68
C ARG A 100 -8.96 -7.71 -63.25
N THR A 101 -7.75 -7.90 -63.80
CA THR A 101 -6.43 -7.48 -63.27
C THR A 101 -5.76 -6.44 -64.19
N LEU A 102 -4.90 -5.55 -63.66
CA LEU A 102 -3.47 -5.40 -64.06
C LEU A 102 -2.74 -4.10 -63.64
N ARG A 103 -1.44 -4.29 -63.36
CA ARG A 103 -0.27 -3.41 -63.59
C ARG A 103 0.35 -2.66 -62.39
N SER A 104 1.67 -2.53 -62.45
CA SER A 104 2.60 -2.30 -61.33
C SER A 104 3.85 -1.48 -61.76
N THR A 105 4.71 -1.14 -60.78
CA THR A 105 6.07 -0.54 -60.87
C THR A 105 6.19 0.96 -61.23
N PRO A 106 7.33 1.66 -60.97
CA PRO A 106 8.37 1.51 -59.90
C PRO A 106 8.79 2.86 -59.22
N PRO A 107 9.74 2.87 -58.25
CA PRO A 107 10.40 4.09 -57.74
C PRO A 107 11.86 4.30 -58.25
N PRO A 108 12.36 5.55 -58.29
CA PRO A 108 13.80 5.86 -58.49
C PRO A 108 14.34 6.96 -57.50
N PRO A 109 15.62 7.39 -57.55
CA PRO A 109 16.81 6.57 -57.31
C PRO A 109 17.91 7.26 -56.45
N THR A 110 18.97 6.52 -56.10
CA THR A 110 20.25 7.04 -55.56
C THR A 110 21.22 7.49 -56.68
N PRO A 111 22.22 8.36 -56.39
CA PRO A 111 23.44 8.48 -57.19
C PRO A 111 24.72 8.05 -56.42
N THR A 112 25.78 7.65 -57.16
CA THR A 112 27.05 7.09 -56.64
C THR A 112 28.27 7.56 -57.47
N ALA A 113 29.47 7.54 -56.86
CA ALA A 113 30.84 7.77 -57.42
C ALA A 113 31.26 9.24 -57.70
N GLY A 114 32.49 9.73 -57.45
CA GLY A 114 33.74 9.18 -56.86
C GLY A 114 34.48 10.27 -56.01
N SER A 115 35.82 10.43 -55.93
CA SER A 115 36.99 9.67 -56.48
C SER A 115 38.34 10.11 -55.82
N HIS A 116 39.32 9.18 -55.72
CA HIS A 116 40.80 9.34 -55.63
C HIS A 116 41.55 10.40 -54.75
N ARG A 117 42.27 9.91 -53.70
CA ARG A 117 43.74 10.01 -53.38
C ARG A 117 43.98 9.95 -51.84
N GLN A 118 44.69 8.93 -51.32
CA GLN A 118 46.15 8.86 -51.04
C GLN A 118 46.65 9.90 -50.00
N ALA A 119 47.44 9.55 -48.97
CA ALA A 119 48.10 8.27 -48.64
C ALA A 119 48.58 8.18 -47.16
N SER A 120 48.95 6.95 -46.72
CA SER A 120 49.98 6.59 -45.69
C SER A 120 49.84 7.12 -44.24
N SER A 121 50.24 6.41 -43.18
CA SER A 121 51.03 5.16 -43.03
C SER A 121 50.65 4.41 -41.73
N ALA A 122 50.37 3.10 -41.81
CA ALA A 122 51.20 1.97 -41.31
C ALA A 122 51.12 1.72 -39.77
N SER A 123 50.51 0.62 -39.31
CA SER A 123 51.07 -0.76 -39.11
C SER A 123 51.88 -0.87 -37.79
N THR A 124 51.97 -1.98 -37.05
CA THR A 124 51.87 -3.45 -37.31
C THR A 124 51.75 -4.11 -35.91
N SER A 125 50.71 -4.82 -35.46
CA SER A 125 50.28 -6.22 -35.70
C SER A 125 51.29 -7.36 -35.41
N SER A 126 50.91 -8.33 -34.56
CA SER A 126 51.26 -9.78 -34.57
C SER A 126 50.38 -10.51 -33.53
N ALA A 127 49.45 -11.40 -33.91
CA ALA A 127 49.60 -12.84 -34.24
C ALA A 127 49.76 -13.72 -32.97
N LEU A 128 48.75 -14.49 -32.52
CA LEU A 128 48.11 -15.71 -33.09
C LEU A 128 48.93 -17.01 -32.89
N VAL A 129 48.42 -17.93 -32.05
CA VAL A 129 48.60 -19.39 -32.16
C VAL A 129 47.30 -20.10 -31.74
N GLN A 130 46.96 -21.22 -32.39
CA GLN A 130 45.72 -21.98 -32.21
C GLN A 130 45.99 -23.49 -32.40
N THR A 131 45.66 -24.34 -31.42
CA THR A 131 45.69 -25.82 -31.49
C THR A 131 44.81 -26.41 -30.37
N THR A 132 43.62 -26.98 -30.63
CA THR A 132 43.28 -28.40 -30.96
C THR A 132 43.16 -29.39 -29.78
N SER A 133 41.90 -29.68 -29.41
CA SER A 133 41.27 -31.01 -29.12
C SER A 133 42.01 -32.15 -28.37
N GLY A 134 41.35 -32.72 -27.35
CA GLY A 134 41.60 -34.09 -26.82
C GLY A 134 40.57 -34.52 -25.76
N THR A 135 40.16 -35.79 -25.71
CA THR A 135 39.14 -36.33 -24.78
C THR A 135 39.36 -37.82 -24.49
N SER A 136 39.42 -38.26 -23.22
CA SER A 136 38.93 -39.59 -22.75
C SER A 136 39.20 -39.93 -21.25
N SER A 137 38.19 -40.53 -20.60
CA SER A 137 38.21 -41.60 -19.56
C SER A 137 38.79 -41.41 -18.12
N SER A 138 38.01 -41.93 -17.15
CA SER A 138 38.19 -42.14 -15.68
C SER A 138 38.71 -43.58 -15.36
N PRO A 139 38.83 -44.16 -14.11
CA PRO A 139 38.24 -43.83 -12.78
C PRO A 139 39.20 -44.02 -11.52
N PRO A 140 38.88 -44.56 -10.29
CA PRO A 140 39.32 -43.99 -8.99
C PRO A 140 40.08 -44.98 -8.01
N PRO A 141 39.94 -44.93 -6.65
CA PRO A 141 40.73 -44.23 -5.60
C PRO A 141 41.63 -45.17 -4.73
N PRO A 142 42.32 -44.73 -3.63
CA PRO A 142 41.75 -44.82 -2.26
C PRO A 142 42.28 -43.80 -1.18
N LEU A 143 41.82 -43.96 0.08
CA LEU A 143 42.16 -43.21 1.32
C LEU A 143 43.41 -43.73 2.09
N LEU A 144 44.01 -42.91 2.98
CA LEU A 144 44.38 -43.17 4.42
C LEU A 144 45.53 -42.29 5.00
N ILE A 145 45.49 -41.97 6.32
CA ILE A 145 46.64 -41.81 7.29
C ILE A 145 47.62 -40.60 7.08
N MET A 146 48.29 -39.93 8.05
CA MET A 146 48.42 -39.85 9.55
C MET A 146 48.77 -38.37 9.92
N SER A 147 48.30 -37.72 11.00
CA SER A 147 48.79 -37.66 12.41
C SER A 147 50.18 -37.05 12.71
N THR A 148 50.24 -36.05 13.61
CA THR A 148 51.31 -35.74 14.60
C THR A 148 50.73 -34.77 15.67
N SER A 149 50.52 -35.19 16.94
CA SER A 149 51.38 -34.99 18.14
C SER A 149 51.33 -33.56 18.75
N SER A 150 51.26 -33.35 20.07
CA SER A 150 51.37 -34.25 21.24
C SER A 150 50.74 -33.62 22.49
N GLU A 151 50.29 -34.47 23.44
CA GLU A 151 49.81 -34.07 24.78
C GLU A 151 50.96 -33.92 25.80
N ASP A 152 50.62 -33.46 27.01
CA ASP A 152 51.16 -34.12 28.21
C ASP A 152 50.13 -34.24 29.36
N SER A 153 49.78 -35.49 29.67
CA SER A 153 49.43 -36.11 30.97
C SER A 153 48.55 -35.40 32.01
N PHE A 154 47.41 -36.03 32.38
CA PHE A 154 47.35 -36.99 33.52
C PHE A 154 45.92 -37.54 33.79
N THR A 155 45.70 -38.85 33.58
CA THR A 155 44.73 -39.68 34.35
C THR A 155 45.06 -41.17 34.17
N PHE A 156 44.94 -41.98 35.22
CA PHE A 156 45.24 -43.42 35.21
C PHE A 156 43.97 -44.29 35.19
N LEU A 157 44.06 -45.48 34.56
CA LEU A 157 43.00 -46.50 34.52
C LEU A 157 43.51 -47.87 35.01
N THR A 158 42.64 -48.55 35.77
CA THR A 158 42.29 -50.00 35.72
C THR A 158 43.36 -51.12 35.72
N SER A 159 43.30 -51.99 36.75
CA SER A 159 43.33 -53.48 36.70
C SER A 159 43.03 -54.04 38.11
N ALA A 160 42.60 -55.28 38.40
CA ALA A 160 42.42 -56.52 37.63
C ALA A 160 41.29 -57.41 38.24
N GLN A 161 41.03 -58.61 37.68
CA GLN A 161 40.05 -59.61 38.15
C GLN A 161 40.69 -60.86 38.80
N THR A 162 39.86 -61.72 39.44
CA THR A 162 40.08 -63.14 39.83
C THR A 162 41.14 -63.44 40.93
N SER A 163 41.02 -64.43 41.83
CA SER A 163 40.09 -65.59 42.02
C SER A 163 39.97 -66.00 43.52
N GLY A 164 38.98 -66.84 43.90
CA GLY A 164 38.72 -67.31 45.29
C GLY A 164 39.69 -68.37 45.85
N PRO A 165 39.42 -69.08 47.00
CA PRO A 165 38.09 -69.45 47.55
C PRO A 165 37.92 -69.39 49.11
N SER A 166 36.81 -69.95 49.62
CA SER A 166 36.60 -70.59 50.96
C SER A 166 35.66 -69.95 52.02
N LEU A 167 34.60 -70.70 52.32
CA LEU A 167 33.85 -70.90 53.59
C LEU A 167 34.19 -70.07 54.86
N SER A 168 33.20 -69.34 55.42
CA SER A 168 32.44 -69.75 56.65
C SER A 168 31.71 -68.59 57.39
N SER A 169 30.51 -68.93 57.89
CA SER A 169 29.68 -68.30 58.94
C SER A 169 30.20 -67.09 59.77
N ALA A 170 29.38 -66.04 59.94
CA ALA A 170 28.54 -65.84 61.15
C ALA A 170 27.86 -64.44 61.25
N SER A 171 26.59 -64.47 61.70
CA SER A 171 25.88 -63.50 62.58
C SER A 171 25.74 -61.99 62.26
N GLU A 172 24.51 -61.53 62.50
CA GLU A 172 23.94 -60.17 62.59
C GLU A 172 24.68 -59.25 63.61
N GLN A 173 24.45 -57.92 63.76
CA GLN A 173 23.21 -57.13 63.63
C GLN A 173 23.48 -55.59 63.43
N PRO A 174 22.53 -54.63 63.68
CA PRO A 174 21.92 -53.77 62.66
C PRO A 174 22.50 -52.33 62.54
N LYS A 175 22.14 -51.62 61.46
CA LYS A 175 22.29 -50.15 61.36
C LYS A 175 20.99 -49.48 60.92
N SER A 176 20.70 -48.33 61.53
CA SER A 176 19.41 -47.63 61.48
C SER A 176 19.07 -47.03 60.11
N ASN A 177 17.78 -47.02 59.78
CA ASN A 177 17.24 -46.47 58.53
C ASN A 177 17.42 -44.94 58.45
N ILE A 178 18.55 -44.51 57.89
CA ILE A 178 18.89 -43.10 57.59
C ILE A 178 17.81 -42.40 56.73
N LEU A 179 17.08 -43.16 55.92
CA LEU A 179 16.12 -42.68 54.93
C LEU A 179 14.99 -41.79 55.48
N ILE A 180 14.55 -42.04 56.73
CA ILE A 180 13.39 -41.33 57.32
C ILE A 180 13.76 -39.89 57.75
N LYS A 181 15.02 -39.63 58.15
CA LYS A 181 15.43 -38.30 58.64
C LYS A 181 15.52 -37.23 57.54
N TYR A 182 15.85 -37.63 56.31
CA TYR A 182 16.09 -36.69 55.20
C TYR A 182 14.90 -36.54 54.25
N PHE A 183 13.88 -37.40 54.38
CA PHE A 183 12.67 -37.36 53.56
C PHE A 183 11.97 -35.99 53.51
N PRO A 184 11.80 -35.25 54.63
CA PRO A 184 11.19 -33.91 54.58
C PRO A 184 12.04 -32.89 53.82
N ALA A 185 13.37 -32.93 53.99
CA ALA A 185 14.30 -32.02 53.35
C ALA A 185 14.35 -32.24 51.83
N VAL A 186 14.29 -33.51 51.37
CA VAL A 186 14.21 -33.85 49.95
C VAL A 186 12.90 -33.36 49.32
N ILE A 187 11.77 -33.51 50.02
CA ILE A 187 10.48 -32.97 49.53
C ILE A 187 10.52 -31.44 49.43
N ILE A 188 11.05 -30.73 50.42
CA ILE A 188 11.19 -29.26 50.39
C ILE A 188 12.07 -28.82 49.21
N ALA A 189 13.18 -29.52 48.96
CA ALA A 189 14.06 -29.23 47.81
C ALA A 189 13.34 -29.45 46.46
N LEU A 190 12.58 -30.55 46.32
CA LEU A 190 11.81 -30.84 45.10
C LEU A 190 10.69 -29.82 44.86
N VAL A 191 9.99 -29.39 45.91
CA VAL A 191 8.98 -28.31 45.82
C VAL A 191 9.64 -26.97 45.43
N GLY A 192 10.81 -26.65 45.99
CA GLY A 192 11.59 -25.47 45.61
C GLY A 192 11.98 -25.48 44.12
N VAL A 193 12.49 -26.60 43.62
CA VAL A 193 12.81 -26.77 42.19
C VAL A 193 11.55 -26.65 41.32
N PHE A 194 10.43 -27.23 41.72
CA PHE A 194 9.17 -27.13 40.97
C PHE A 194 8.66 -25.68 40.90
N LEU A 195 8.73 -24.93 41.99
CA LEU A 195 8.37 -23.50 42.03
C LEU A 195 9.31 -22.64 41.16
N LEU A 196 10.61 -22.94 41.14
CA LEU A 196 11.56 -22.27 40.24
C LEU A 196 11.29 -22.57 38.77
N MET A 197 10.94 -23.82 38.43
CA MET A 197 10.55 -24.19 37.06
C MET A 197 9.22 -23.55 36.64
N ALA A 198 8.24 -23.46 37.56
CA ALA A 198 6.98 -22.76 37.32
C ALA A 198 7.19 -21.25 37.13
N ALA A 199 8.01 -20.61 37.98
CA ALA A 199 8.39 -19.21 37.83
C ALA A 199 9.14 -18.96 36.51
N GLY A 200 10.07 -19.84 36.13
CA GLY A 200 10.76 -19.81 34.84
C GLY A 200 9.81 -19.95 33.65
N ALA A 201 8.83 -20.87 33.73
CA ALA A 201 7.80 -21.04 32.71
C ALA A 201 6.89 -19.80 32.61
N VAL A 202 6.51 -19.18 33.73
CA VAL A 202 5.75 -17.91 33.75
C VAL A 202 6.59 -16.75 33.20
N GLN A 203 7.89 -16.71 33.48
CA GLN A 203 8.83 -15.70 32.96
C GLN A 203 9.00 -15.86 31.44
N ILE A 204 9.16 -17.08 30.93
CA ILE A 204 9.23 -17.40 29.49
C ILE A 204 7.88 -17.13 28.81
N HIS A 205 6.76 -17.44 29.47
CA HIS A 205 5.43 -17.14 28.94
C HIS A 205 5.17 -15.62 28.90
N LYS A 206 5.58 -14.87 29.94
CA LYS A 206 5.62 -13.40 29.92
C LYS A 206 6.50 -12.91 28.78
N TRP A 207 7.73 -13.41 28.62
CA TRP A 207 8.65 -12.99 27.56
C TRP A 207 8.08 -13.28 26.16
N ARG A 208 7.54 -14.48 25.92
CA ARG A 208 6.85 -14.81 24.65
C ARG A 208 5.64 -13.91 24.42
N ARG A 209 4.84 -13.62 25.45
CA ARG A 209 3.69 -12.72 25.38
C ARG A 209 4.12 -11.27 25.14
N SER A 210 5.26 -10.81 25.69
CA SER A 210 5.88 -9.52 25.41
C SER A 210 6.43 -9.44 23.98
N GLY A 211 7.11 -10.48 23.51
CA GLY A 211 7.64 -10.58 22.14
C GLY A 211 6.52 -10.60 21.09
N TRP A 212 5.37 -11.21 21.40
CA TRP A 212 4.17 -11.11 20.58
C TRP A 212 3.46 -9.75 20.72
N TYR A 213 3.37 -9.16 21.92
CA TYR A 213 2.81 -7.82 22.10
C TYR A 213 3.59 -6.72 21.37
N GLN A 214 4.91 -6.89 21.21
CA GLN A 214 5.75 -5.97 20.45
C GLN A 214 5.47 -6.03 18.94
N GLN A 215 4.93 -7.14 18.42
CA GLN A 215 4.62 -7.35 17.00
C GLN A 215 3.13 -7.16 16.68
N GLN A 216 2.26 -7.06 17.69
CA GLN A 216 0.81 -6.95 17.54
C GLN A 216 0.28 -5.50 17.68
N LYS A 217 1.14 -4.49 17.49
CA LYS A 217 0.78 -3.08 17.67
C LYS A 217 1.37 -2.10 16.67
N ASP A 218 2.02 -2.60 15.62
CA ASP A 218 2.34 -1.80 14.45
C ASP A 218 1.17 -1.87 13.44
N ASP A 219 1.16 -0.97 12.46
CA ASP A 219 0.16 -0.84 11.38
C ASP A 219 -1.18 -0.13 11.64
N GLU A 220 -1.32 0.75 12.64
CA GLU A 220 -2.20 1.91 12.41
C GLU A 220 -1.46 2.97 11.57
N GLU A 221 -2.12 3.50 10.54
CA GLU A 221 -1.52 4.50 9.65
C GLU A 221 -1.04 5.70 10.48
N THR A 222 0.28 5.96 10.46
CA THR A 222 0.92 7.05 11.19
C THR A 222 0.64 7.06 12.70
N GLU A 223 1.09 6.02 13.44
CA GLU A 223 1.47 6.17 14.85
C GLU A 223 3.00 6.13 14.98
N MET A 224 3.61 7.32 15.04
CA MET A 224 5.04 7.47 15.31
C MET A 224 5.26 7.37 16.83
N TRP A 225 6.23 6.56 17.25
CA TRP A 225 6.37 6.12 18.64
C TRP A 225 6.57 7.27 19.62
N LYS A 226 5.67 7.39 20.61
CA LYS A 226 5.96 8.10 21.87
C LYS A 226 6.73 7.15 22.79
N SER A 227 7.96 7.49 23.14
CA SER A 227 8.68 6.79 24.22
C SER A 227 8.00 7.10 25.56
N PRO A 228 7.60 6.09 26.35
CA PRO A 228 7.17 6.31 27.73
C PRO A 228 8.41 6.48 28.61
N ASN A 229 8.77 7.71 28.93
CA ASN A 229 9.57 8.08 30.12
C ASN A 229 9.62 9.61 30.26
N SER A 230 8.56 10.16 30.85
CA SER A 230 8.62 11.41 31.61
C SER A 230 7.50 11.38 32.65
N GLU A 231 7.91 11.32 33.91
CA GLU A 231 7.25 11.89 35.09
C GLU A 231 6.56 13.25 34.80
N MET A 232 5.55 13.71 35.54
CA MET A 232 4.84 13.20 36.72
C MET A 232 3.49 13.97 36.74
N ASP A 233 2.40 13.38 37.23
CA ASP A 233 1.43 14.16 38.02
C ASP A 233 0.53 13.24 38.85
N LEU A 234 0.32 13.63 40.10
CA LEU A 234 -0.42 12.89 41.13
C LEU A 234 -1.86 13.40 41.24
N GLN A 235 -2.66 12.64 42.01
CA GLN A 235 -4.00 12.99 42.51
C GLN A 235 -5.18 12.77 41.56
N SER A 236 -5.79 11.58 41.65
CA SER A 236 -7.03 11.43 42.44
C SER A 236 -7.47 9.97 42.41
N GLU A 237 -7.24 9.23 43.49
CA GLU A 237 -8.00 8.00 43.72
C GLU A 237 -9.47 8.37 43.99
N HIS A 238 -10.41 7.59 43.46
CA HIS A 238 -11.57 7.02 44.19
C HIS A 238 -12.45 6.20 43.23
N GLY A 239 -12.68 4.92 43.57
CA GLY A 239 -13.82 4.14 43.05
C GLY A 239 -13.58 3.32 41.78
N ALA A 240 -12.99 2.13 41.92
CA ALA A 240 -13.15 1.01 40.97
C ALA A 240 -12.72 -0.34 41.60
N GLU A 241 -13.40 -0.75 42.69
CA GLU A 241 -13.45 -2.15 43.10
C GLU A 241 -14.79 -2.73 42.60
N LEU A 242 -14.80 -4.00 42.16
CA LEU A 242 -15.85 -4.68 41.36
C LEU A 242 -15.80 -4.40 39.84
N GLU A 243 -15.04 -5.22 39.09
CA GLU A 243 -15.47 -5.86 37.82
C GLU A 243 -14.45 -6.89 37.27
N LEU A 244 -13.73 -7.61 38.15
CA LEU A 244 -12.89 -8.75 37.76
C LEU A 244 -13.75 -10.02 37.60
N GLY A 245 -14.43 -10.13 36.46
CA GLY A 245 -15.26 -11.31 36.14
C GLY A 245 -15.76 -11.45 34.69
N GLU A 246 -15.92 -10.34 33.94
CA GLU A 246 -16.54 -10.42 32.61
C GLU A 246 -15.55 -10.50 31.41
N GLU A 247 -14.27 -10.21 31.61
CA GLU A 247 -13.34 -10.06 30.48
C GLU A 247 -12.99 -11.37 29.75
N GLU A 248 -12.98 -12.51 30.44
CA GLU A 248 -12.49 -13.77 29.86
C GLU A 248 -13.54 -14.44 28.94
N LEU A 249 -14.83 -14.33 29.28
CA LEU A 249 -15.94 -14.89 28.46
C LEU A 249 -16.32 -14.03 27.25
N GLN A 250 -15.96 -12.73 27.23
CA GLN A 250 -16.19 -11.88 26.06
C GLN A 250 -15.14 -12.05 24.95
N LEU A 251 -13.97 -12.64 25.24
CA LEU A 251 -12.88 -12.75 24.27
C LEU A 251 -13.25 -13.64 23.06
N HIS A 252 -13.98 -14.74 23.31
CA HIS A 252 -14.32 -15.72 22.27
C HIS A 252 -15.51 -15.31 21.38
N ARG A 253 -16.29 -14.28 21.77
CA ARG A 253 -17.39 -13.71 20.97
C ARG A 253 -16.99 -12.46 20.17
N LYS A 254 -15.79 -11.92 20.39
CA LYS A 254 -15.31 -10.61 19.90
C LYS A 254 -14.93 -10.56 18.40
N PHE A 255 -14.86 -11.71 17.71
CA PHE A 255 -14.26 -11.85 16.38
C PHE A 255 -15.25 -12.09 15.21
N SER A 256 -16.57 -12.07 15.43
CA SER A 256 -17.56 -12.52 14.43
C SER A 256 -18.44 -11.41 13.80
N SER A 257 -18.12 -10.12 13.98
CA SER A 257 -18.94 -9.01 13.45
C SER A 257 -18.21 -7.66 13.41
N GLN A 258 -17.47 -7.36 12.34
CA GLN A 258 -16.77 -6.08 12.18
C GLN A 258 -17.03 -5.37 10.84
N MET A 259 -18.05 -4.51 10.90
CA MET A 259 -18.33 -3.38 10.00
C MET A 259 -19.07 -3.68 8.69
N THR A 260 -20.22 -3.03 8.56
CA THR A 260 -20.99 -2.93 7.32
C THR A 260 -20.63 -1.62 6.62
N LEU A 261 -20.58 -1.64 5.29
CA LEU A 261 -20.39 -0.46 4.45
C LEU A 261 -21.55 0.54 4.61
N CYS A 262 -21.20 1.81 4.77
CA CYS A 262 -22.16 2.91 4.63
C CYS A 262 -22.31 3.25 3.14
N HIS A 263 -23.55 3.35 2.66
CA HIS A 263 -23.85 3.70 1.27
C HIS A 263 -24.27 5.17 1.19
N ARG A 264 -23.83 5.87 0.14
CA ARG A 264 -24.06 7.31 -0.01
C ARG A 264 -25.34 7.59 -0.78
N GLY A 265 -26.23 8.40 -0.21
CA GLY A 265 -27.45 8.84 -0.88
C GLY A 265 -27.21 10.09 -1.72
N ILE A 266 -27.36 10.01 -3.05
CA ILE A 266 -27.29 11.20 -3.91
C ILE A 266 -28.64 11.92 -3.87
N GLN A 267 -28.70 13.09 -3.22
CA GLN A 267 -29.81 14.03 -3.38
C GLN A 267 -29.43 15.10 -4.41
N HIS A 268 -30.28 15.27 -5.43
CA HIS A 268 -30.20 16.42 -6.34
C HIS A 268 -30.68 17.69 -5.63
N ALA A 269 -29.84 18.73 -5.63
CA ALA A 269 -30.24 20.08 -5.25
C ALA A 269 -30.08 21.01 -6.47
N SER A 270 -31.20 21.50 -6.98
CA SER A 270 -31.25 22.56 -7.99
C SER A 270 -31.29 23.93 -7.32
N GLY A 271 -30.42 24.86 -7.73
CA GLY A 271 -30.42 26.25 -7.27
C GLY A 271 -29.46 27.09 -8.10
N ALA A 272 -29.87 28.30 -8.50
CA ALA A 272 -29.25 29.05 -9.57
C ALA A 272 -28.40 30.25 -9.10
N ASP A 273 -27.70 30.84 -10.08
CA ASP A 273 -27.19 32.22 -10.15
C ASP A 273 -26.24 32.74 -9.05
N ARG A 274 -24.98 32.94 -9.44
CA ARG A 274 -24.28 34.19 -9.06
C ARG A 274 -23.28 34.65 -10.12
N LEU A 275 -23.30 35.96 -10.37
CA LEU A 275 -22.57 36.65 -11.43
C LEU A 275 -21.06 36.73 -11.17
N ASP A 276 -20.26 36.51 -12.22
CA ASP A 276 -18.82 36.80 -12.23
C ASP A 276 -18.57 38.31 -12.20
N LEU A 277 -17.77 38.77 -11.23
CA LEU A 277 -17.25 40.13 -11.15
C LEU A 277 -15.73 40.11 -11.30
N PHE A 278 -15.27 40.10 -12.55
CA PHE A 278 -13.84 40.21 -12.90
C PHE A 278 -13.29 41.59 -12.54
N PHE A 279 -12.52 41.68 -11.46
CA PHE A 279 -11.66 42.84 -11.21
C PHE A 279 -10.29 42.67 -11.86
N SER A 280 -10.09 43.38 -12.97
CA SER A 280 -8.80 43.51 -13.65
C SER A 280 -7.98 44.64 -13.00
N VAL A 281 -6.81 44.31 -12.43
CA VAL A 281 -5.81 45.31 -11.99
C VAL A 281 -4.53 45.14 -12.83
N LYS A 282 -4.04 46.24 -13.40
CA LYS A 282 -2.86 46.28 -14.28
C LYS A 282 -1.54 46.23 -13.48
N THR A 283 -0.50 45.77 -14.18
CA THR A 283 0.84 45.46 -13.69
C THR A 283 1.77 46.68 -13.58
N SER A 284 2.89 46.48 -12.88
CA SER A 284 4.18 47.15 -13.13
C SER A 284 5.33 46.14 -13.06
N PRO A 285 6.48 46.35 -13.73
CA PRO A 285 7.36 45.27 -14.16
C PRO A 285 8.64 45.09 -13.33
N GLY A 286 9.18 43.86 -13.31
CA GLY A 286 10.53 43.58 -12.82
C GLY A 286 10.69 42.14 -12.29
N ILE A 287 11.79 41.49 -12.70
CA ILE A 287 12.18 40.09 -12.40
C ILE A 287 11.37 39.05 -13.19
N ASP A 288 12.06 38.39 -14.14
CA ASP A 288 11.60 37.17 -14.83
C ASP A 288 11.50 35.98 -13.86
N LYS A 289 10.44 35.98 -13.04
CA LYS A 289 9.95 34.73 -12.47
C LYS A 289 9.36 33.93 -13.63
N LYS A 290 10.05 32.85 -14.03
CA LYS A 290 9.44 31.77 -14.84
C LYS A 290 8.02 31.55 -14.32
N PRO A 291 6.99 31.53 -15.19
CA PRO A 291 5.61 31.40 -14.74
C PRO A 291 5.52 30.16 -13.86
N ASN A 292 5.11 30.36 -12.61
CA ASN A 292 5.09 29.32 -11.60
C ASN A 292 3.97 28.34 -11.99
N MET A 293 4.29 27.35 -12.84
CA MET A 293 3.43 26.20 -13.10
C MET A 293 2.94 25.71 -11.75
N ARG A 294 1.63 25.70 -11.53
CA ARG A 294 1.03 25.18 -10.30
C ARG A 294 1.60 23.79 -10.06
N ARG A 295 2.50 23.66 -9.08
CA ARG A 295 3.30 22.45 -8.84
C ARG A 295 2.32 21.29 -8.62
N LEU A 296 2.34 20.30 -9.51
CA LEU A 296 1.29 19.31 -9.62
C LEU A 296 1.30 18.31 -8.45
N GLY A 297 0.23 18.28 -7.67
CA GLY A 297 -0.08 17.13 -6.81
C GLY A 297 0.67 17.08 -5.47
N SER A 298 0.60 18.15 -4.70
CA SER A 298 0.99 18.14 -3.28
C SER A 298 -0.06 17.40 -2.42
N VAL A 299 0.37 16.52 -1.52
CA VAL A 299 -0.46 15.65 -0.66
C VAL A 299 -1.08 16.41 0.52
N GLN A 300 -1.92 17.39 0.20
CA GLN A 300 -2.55 18.31 1.16
C GLN A 300 -3.93 17.83 1.67
N GLN A 301 -4.30 16.59 1.38
CA GLN A 301 -5.50 15.90 1.87
C GLN A 301 -5.31 14.38 1.80
N LYS A 302 -6.27 13.60 2.31
CA LYS A 302 -6.33 12.14 2.09
C LYS A 302 -6.56 11.86 0.61
N ILE A 303 -5.68 11.05 0.00
CA ILE A 303 -5.78 10.70 -1.42
C ILE A 303 -6.80 9.55 -1.59
N PRO A 304 -7.89 9.73 -2.37
CA PRO A 304 -8.88 8.70 -2.62
C PRO A 304 -8.32 7.56 -3.49
N CYS A 305 -8.94 6.37 -3.38
CA CYS A 305 -8.65 5.28 -4.30
C CYS A 305 -9.27 5.55 -5.68
N VAL A 306 -8.60 5.11 -6.74
CA VAL A 306 -9.06 5.19 -8.14
C VAL A 306 -10.30 4.33 -8.42
N PHE A 307 -10.48 3.29 -7.62
CA PHE A 307 -11.69 2.47 -7.58
C PHE A 307 -12.48 2.77 -6.30
N LEU A 308 -13.79 2.55 -6.32
CA LEU A 308 -14.56 2.51 -5.08
C LEU A 308 -14.02 1.38 -4.19
N THR A 309 -13.80 1.65 -2.90
CA THR A 309 -13.29 0.67 -1.93
C THR A 309 -14.40 0.03 -1.13
N GLY A 310 -14.34 -1.28 -0.95
CA GLY A 310 -15.21 -2.06 -0.07
C GLY A 310 -14.44 -2.73 1.06
N VAL A 311 -15.15 -3.10 2.13
CA VAL A 311 -14.63 -3.97 3.20
C VAL A 311 -15.02 -5.41 2.88
N LYS A 312 -14.05 -6.33 2.95
CA LYS A 312 -14.27 -7.78 2.99
C LYS A 312 -13.98 -8.30 4.39
N GLU A 313 -14.85 -9.15 4.92
CA GLU A 313 -14.67 -9.88 6.18
C GLU A 313 -13.72 -11.08 5.96
N GLU A 314 -12.49 -10.77 5.53
CA GLU A 314 -11.38 -11.70 5.29
C GLU A 314 -10.12 -11.16 6.02
N PRO A 315 -9.24 -12.02 6.58
CA PRO A 315 -8.02 -11.56 7.25
C PRO A 315 -7.18 -10.62 6.38
N SER A 316 -6.76 -9.50 6.96
CA SER A 316 -6.02 -8.46 6.24
C SER A 316 -4.65 -8.96 5.80
N ARG A 317 -4.38 -8.87 4.49
CA ARG A 317 -3.03 -9.10 3.93
C ARG A 317 -2.03 -7.97 4.26
N LYS A 318 -2.49 -6.87 4.88
CA LYS A 318 -1.66 -5.72 5.28
C LYS A 318 -1.37 -5.69 6.78
N ARG A 319 -2.24 -6.24 7.63
CA ARG A 319 -2.13 -6.11 9.09
C ARG A 319 -2.39 -7.44 9.79
N ASP A 320 -1.45 -7.88 10.60
CA ASP A 320 -1.64 -9.07 11.42
C ASP A 320 -2.82 -8.89 12.39
N CYS A 321 -3.54 -9.98 12.65
CA CYS A 321 -4.72 -10.05 13.53
C CYS A 321 -5.94 -9.19 13.14
N GLN A 322 -5.93 -8.45 12.02
CA GLN A 322 -7.12 -7.76 11.50
C GLN A 322 -8.01 -8.74 10.72
N SER A 323 -9.26 -8.94 11.14
CA SER A 323 -10.20 -9.92 10.55
C SER A 323 -10.91 -9.46 9.26
N PHE A 324 -10.62 -8.26 8.78
CA PHE A 324 -11.22 -7.65 7.59
C PHE A 324 -10.16 -6.94 6.74
N GLN A 325 -10.38 -6.83 5.42
CA GLN A 325 -9.51 -6.11 4.49
C GLN A 325 -10.29 -5.05 3.71
N VAL A 326 -9.72 -3.86 3.57
CA VAL A 326 -10.20 -2.85 2.61
C VAL A 326 -9.62 -3.18 1.23
N VAL A 327 -10.49 -3.38 0.25
CA VAL A 327 -10.12 -3.72 -1.13
C VAL A 327 -10.79 -2.77 -2.12
N ALA A 328 -10.17 -2.58 -3.29
CA ALA A 328 -10.83 -1.97 -4.43
C ALA A 328 -11.91 -2.91 -4.98
N THR A 329 -13.02 -2.32 -5.41
CA THR A 329 -13.99 -2.96 -6.31
C THR A 329 -13.55 -2.77 -7.75
N GLU A 330 -14.19 -3.47 -8.70
CA GLU A 330 -13.98 -3.26 -10.14
C GLU A 330 -14.52 -1.90 -10.64
N THR A 331 -15.32 -1.20 -9.83
CA THR A 331 -15.95 0.07 -10.20
C THR A 331 -14.98 1.24 -10.01
N VAL A 332 -14.65 1.94 -11.10
CA VAL A 332 -13.89 3.20 -11.06
C VAL A 332 -14.64 4.23 -10.22
N ASN A 333 -13.91 4.94 -9.35
CA ASN A 333 -14.45 6.00 -8.52
C ASN A 333 -14.93 7.18 -9.42
N PRO A 334 -16.18 7.64 -9.33
CA PRO A 334 -16.69 8.74 -10.17
C PRO A 334 -15.80 9.99 -10.15
N LEU A 335 -15.23 10.32 -8.99
CA LEU A 335 -14.27 11.41 -8.83
C LEU A 335 -13.07 11.31 -9.78
N ALA A 336 -12.58 10.09 -10.06
CA ALA A 336 -11.46 9.86 -10.98
C ALA A 336 -11.83 10.17 -12.44
N LEU A 337 -13.09 9.90 -12.81
CA LEU A 337 -13.61 10.21 -14.15
C LEU A 337 -13.83 11.72 -14.31
N GLU A 338 -14.40 12.37 -13.29
CA GLU A 338 -14.63 13.83 -13.25
C GLU A 338 -13.33 14.63 -13.45
N VAL A 339 -12.22 14.21 -12.83
CA VAL A 339 -10.91 14.87 -12.97
C VAL A 339 -10.11 14.47 -14.22
N SER A 340 -10.73 13.74 -15.16
CA SER A 340 -10.12 13.34 -16.44
C SER A 340 -8.81 12.54 -16.30
N ILE A 341 -8.81 11.54 -15.40
CA ILE A 341 -7.64 10.74 -15.02
C ILE A 341 -6.85 10.12 -16.19
N HIS A 342 -7.51 9.82 -17.32
CA HIS A 342 -6.85 9.32 -18.53
C HIS A 342 -5.79 10.28 -19.12
N SER A 343 -5.80 11.55 -18.70
CA SER A 343 -4.82 12.58 -19.09
C SER A 343 -3.88 13.01 -17.96
N ALA A 344 -3.93 12.32 -16.81
CA ALA A 344 -3.12 12.60 -15.63
C ALA A 344 -1.72 11.98 -15.73
N LEU A 345 -0.73 12.62 -15.10
CA LEU A 345 0.60 12.05 -14.95
C LEU A 345 0.56 10.91 -13.91
N ALA A 346 0.88 9.69 -14.33
CA ALA A 346 1.00 8.54 -13.43
C ALA A 346 2.42 8.44 -12.86
N THR A 347 2.55 8.42 -11.54
CA THR A 347 3.83 8.27 -10.83
C THR A 347 3.79 7.12 -9.85
N GLU A 348 4.96 6.60 -9.51
CA GLU A 348 5.12 5.57 -8.49
C GLU A 348 4.54 6.08 -7.16
N LYS A 349 3.66 5.29 -6.52
CA LYS A 349 3.39 5.51 -5.10
C LYS A 349 4.59 4.96 -4.34
N LEU A 350 5.21 5.80 -3.53
CA LEU A 350 6.33 5.39 -2.69
C LEU A 350 5.85 5.03 -1.28
N ASP A 351 6.50 4.01 -0.72
CA ASP A 351 6.23 3.50 0.61
C ASP A 351 7.20 4.13 1.61
N GLY A 352 6.78 5.25 2.20
CA GLY A 352 7.57 6.01 3.14
C GLY A 352 6.73 6.81 4.13
N THR A 353 7.24 7.95 4.58
CA THR A 353 6.47 8.92 5.35
C THR A 353 6.42 10.26 4.65
N CYS A 354 5.22 10.69 4.28
CA CYS A 354 4.99 11.98 3.65
C CYS A 354 5.48 13.14 4.52
N CYS A 355 6.14 14.09 3.87
CA CYS A 355 6.68 15.33 4.42
C CYS A 355 6.16 16.51 3.60
N TYR A 356 6.33 17.72 4.14
CA TYR A 356 6.03 18.99 3.48
C TYR A 356 7.16 19.99 3.71
N VAL A 357 7.44 20.88 2.75
CA VAL A 357 8.37 21.99 2.97
C VAL A 357 7.62 23.31 2.89
N THR A 358 7.64 24.08 3.97
CA THR A 358 7.02 25.41 4.06
C THR A 358 7.69 26.22 5.16
N LEU A 359 7.30 27.49 5.32
CA LEU A 359 7.94 28.40 6.25
C LEU A 359 7.66 28.02 7.72
N TYR A 360 8.71 27.91 8.52
CA TYR A 360 8.67 27.88 9.98
C TYR A 360 9.51 29.04 10.50
N GLN A 361 8.94 29.88 11.38
CA GLN A 361 9.60 31.07 11.94
C GLN A 361 10.19 32.03 10.86
N GLY A 362 9.64 32.02 9.65
CA GLY A 362 10.08 32.86 8.51
C GLY A 362 11.04 32.18 7.53
N GLU A 363 11.56 31.00 7.83
CA GLU A 363 12.57 30.28 7.02
C GLU A 363 11.98 28.98 6.42
N PRO A 364 12.40 28.55 5.21
CA PRO A 364 11.98 27.26 4.64
C PRO A 364 12.43 26.08 5.51
N HIS A 365 11.47 25.27 5.96
CA HIS A 365 11.69 24.20 6.94
C HIS A 365 11.05 22.89 6.47
N LEU A 366 11.54 21.74 6.93
CA LEU A 366 10.88 20.45 6.68
C LEU A 366 9.82 20.19 7.76
N TRP A 367 8.68 19.69 7.34
CA TRP A 367 7.55 19.36 8.19
C TRP A 367 7.18 17.89 8.01
N ALA A 368 7.00 17.19 9.12
CA ALA A 368 6.56 15.80 9.14
C ALA A 368 5.03 15.73 9.20
N ARG A 369 4.46 14.67 8.63
CA ARG A 369 3.02 14.43 8.68
C ARG A 369 2.56 14.06 10.10
N LEU A 370 1.54 14.76 10.60
CA LEU A 370 0.85 14.44 11.85
C LEU A 370 -0.67 14.60 11.65
N ASP A 371 -1.39 13.49 11.50
CA ASP A 371 -2.85 13.50 11.41
C ASP A 371 -3.47 13.61 12.81
N ARG A 372 -4.33 14.61 13.04
CA ARG A 372 -5.15 14.68 14.25
C ARG A 372 -6.23 13.59 14.14
N LYS A 373 -6.17 12.63 15.06
CA LYS A 373 -7.06 11.45 15.14
C LYS A 373 -8.06 11.60 16.31
N PRO A 374 -9.15 10.81 16.34
CA PRO A 374 -10.04 10.77 17.49
C PRO A 374 -9.33 10.25 18.74
N ASN A 375 -9.88 10.58 19.91
CA ASN A 375 -9.52 9.98 21.19
C ASN A 375 -10.18 8.60 21.33
N LYS A 376 -9.75 7.81 22.32
CA LYS A 376 -10.23 6.42 22.51
C LYS A 376 -11.75 6.30 22.75
N GLN A 377 -12.36 7.30 23.38
CA GLN A 377 -13.80 7.31 23.69
C GLN A 377 -14.62 7.61 22.42
N ALA A 378 -14.22 8.63 21.68
CA ALA A 378 -14.81 9.01 20.40
C ALA A 378 -14.69 7.89 19.36
N GLU A 379 -13.51 7.27 19.27
CA GLU A 379 -13.27 6.13 18.39
C GLU A 379 -14.14 4.92 18.76
N LYS A 380 -14.32 4.62 20.05
CA LYS A 380 -15.25 3.59 20.53
C LYS A 380 -16.71 3.93 20.20
N ARG A 381 -17.09 5.21 20.24
CA ARG A 381 -18.43 5.71 19.84
C ARG A 381 -18.65 5.54 18.33
N PHE A 382 -17.69 5.94 17.51
CA PHE A 382 -17.72 5.78 16.05
C PHE A 382 -17.76 4.31 15.62
N LYS A 383 -16.88 3.46 16.18
CA LYS A 383 -16.89 1.99 15.91
C LYS A 383 -18.21 1.32 16.35
N ARG A 384 -18.96 1.89 17.31
CA ARG A 384 -20.31 1.43 17.67
C ARG A 384 -21.34 1.86 16.61
N HIS A 385 -21.28 3.10 16.14
CA HIS A 385 -22.15 3.63 15.07
C HIS A 385 -22.03 2.80 13.78
N GLN A 386 -20.80 2.56 13.33
CA GLN A 386 -20.52 1.74 12.14
C GLN A 386 -21.05 0.30 12.23
N ARG A 387 -21.15 -0.27 13.45
CA ARG A 387 -21.74 -1.61 13.68
C ARG A 387 -23.27 -1.59 13.66
N ALA A 388 -23.90 -0.45 13.92
CA ALA A 388 -25.36 -0.30 13.88
C ALA A 388 -25.92 -0.15 12.44
N GLN A 389 -25.06 -0.22 11.41
CA GLN A 389 -25.40 0.04 10.00
C GLN A 389 -26.00 1.43 9.72
N GLN A 390 -25.84 2.36 10.66
CA GLN A 390 -26.17 3.78 10.46
C GLN A 390 -25.09 4.40 9.57
N SER A 391 -25.48 5.35 8.70
CA SER A 391 -24.52 5.87 7.72
C SER A 391 -23.44 6.71 8.43
N CYS A 392 -22.23 6.76 7.87
CA CYS A 392 -21.20 7.66 8.40
C CYS A 392 -21.60 9.14 8.24
N GLU A 393 -22.52 9.48 7.33
CA GLU A 393 -23.09 10.82 7.19
C GLU A 393 -24.00 11.19 8.38
N ASP A 394 -24.55 10.21 9.11
CA ASP A 394 -25.33 10.42 10.34
C ASP A 394 -24.47 10.61 11.60
N PHE A 395 -23.14 10.41 11.52
CA PHE A 395 -22.25 10.52 12.68
C PHE A 395 -21.67 11.93 12.86
N THR A 396 -22.15 12.65 13.87
CA THR A 396 -21.60 13.96 14.22
C THR A 396 -20.40 13.85 15.16
N TRP A 397 -19.25 14.35 14.68
CA TRP A 397 -18.04 14.59 15.46
C TRP A 397 -18.11 15.93 16.22
N ASN A 398 -17.76 15.93 17.50
CA ASN A 398 -17.49 17.11 18.33
C ASN A 398 -15.99 17.43 18.21
N VAL A 399 -15.64 18.49 17.46
CA VAL A 399 -14.25 18.82 17.08
C VAL A 399 -13.38 19.22 18.28
N GLU A 400 -14.01 19.69 19.33
CA GLU A 400 -13.41 20.13 20.58
C GLU A 400 -13.11 18.95 21.51
N GLU A 401 -14.06 18.03 21.68
CA GLU A 401 -13.97 16.93 22.66
C GLU A 401 -13.46 15.60 22.08
N ASP A 402 -13.85 15.24 20.86
CA ASP A 402 -13.63 13.87 20.33
C ASP A 402 -12.17 13.59 19.93
N PHE A 403 -11.28 14.58 19.88
CA PHE A 403 -9.99 14.47 19.19
C PHE A 403 -8.78 14.64 20.10
N LYS A 404 -7.68 13.95 19.75
CA LYS A 404 -6.38 14.13 20.43
C LYS A 404 -5.93 15.61 20.28
N SER A 405 -5.24 16.13 21.29
CA SER A 405 -4.54 17.42 21.20
C SER A 405 -3.36 17.32 20.23
N VAL A 406 -2.99 18.47 19.65
CA VAL A 406 -1.84 18.63 18.75
C VAL A 406 -0.90 19.70 19.32
N PRO A 407 0.39 19.71 18.97
CA PRO A 407 1.31 20.80 19.33
C PRO A 407 0.83 22.16 18.80
N GLU A 408 1.21 23.26 19.45
CA GLU A 408 0.89 24.62 18.99
C GLU A 408 1.46 24.92 17.58
N SER A 409 2.61 24.33 17.24
CA SER A 409 3.22 24.41 15.93
C SER A 409 2.54 23.53 14.87
N TRP A 410 1.46 22.81 15.18
CA TRP A 410 0.72 22.01 14.20
C TRP A 410 -0.11 22.89 13.26
N ILE A 411 0.00 22.63 11.95
CA ILE A 411 -0.83 23.29 10.94
C ILE A 411 -1.67 22.25 10.18
N PRO A 412 -2.96 22.54 9.88
CA PRO A 412 -3.78 21.67 9.04
C PRO A 412 -3.24 21.65 7.61
N ALA A 413 -3.41 20.54 6.90
CA ALA A 413 -3.04 20.47 5.50
C ALA A 413 -3.95 21.34 4.63
N HIS A 414 -3.41 21.98 3.59
CA HIS A 414 -4.04 23.08 2.86
C HIS A 414 -5.40 22.76 2.20
N ARG A 415 -5.72 21.48 1.94
CA ARG A 415 -7.02 21.07 1.36
C ARG A 415 -7.98 20.44 2.38
N VAL A 416 -7.67 20.54 3.68
CA VAL A 416 -8.61 20.21 4.76
C VAL A 416 -9.81 21.16 4.71
N LYS A 417 -11.02 20.62 4.84
CA LYS A 417 -12.25 21.43 4.91
C LYS A 417 -12.25 22.23 6.20
N HIS A 418 -12.65 23.50 6.14
CA HIS A 418 -12.77 24.36 7.31
C HIS A 418 -14.22 24.79 7.53
N HIS A 419 -14.65 24.87 8.78
CA HIS A 419 -15.94 25.41 9.19
C HIS A 419 -15.72 26.41 10.33
N ASN A 420 -16.21 27.65 10.17
CA ASN A 420 -15.95 28.76 11.10
C ASN A 420 -14.47 28.93 11.48
N GLY A 421 -13.57 28.76 10.50
CA GLY A 421 -12.12 28.84 10.69
C GLY A 421 -11.47 27.62 11.36
N ARG A 422 -12.23 26.61 11.80
CA ARG A 422 -11.69 25.38 12.41
C ARG A 422 -11.52 24.28 11.36
N PRO A 423 -10.40 23.53 11.36
CA PRO A 423 -10.20 22.41 10.46
C PRO A 423 -11.09 21.23 10.85
N MET A 424 -11.84 20.70 9.89
CA MET A 424 -12.79 19.61 10.09
C MET A 424 -12.17 18.25 9.75
N PRO A 425 -12.51 17.19 10.50
CA PRO A 425 -12.11 15.82 10.18
C PRO A 425 -12.77 15.32 8.87
N ASP A 426 -12.19 14.28 8.28
CA ASP A 426 -12.86 13.47 7.27
C ASP A 426 -13.98 12.59 7.88
N GLU A 427 -14.70 11.87 7.03
CA GLU A 427 -15.79 10.95 7.42
C GLU A 427 -15.34 9.82 8.39
N HIS A 428 -14.03 9.60 8.54
CA HIS A 428 -13.43 8.61 9.42
C HIS A 428 -12.84 9.22 10.71
N GLY A 429 -12.91 10.54 10.90
CA GLY A 429 -12.33 11.24 12.05
C GLY A 429 -10.86 11.63 11.88
N HIS A 430 -10.31 11.67 10.67
CA HIS A 430 -8.91 12.06 10.43
C HIS A 430 -8.82 13.50 9.91
N THR A 431 -8.00 14.33 10.57
CA THR A 431 -7.64 15.67 10.07
C THR A 431 -6.16 15.70 9.68
N PRO A 432 -5.84 15.63 8.37
CA PRO A 432 -4.50 15.86 7.83
C PRO A 432 -3.80 17.12 8.38
N GLY A 433 -2.53 16.99 8.75
CA GLY A 433 -1.73 18.14 9.16
C GLY A 433 -0.24 17.85 9.30
N TRP A 434 0.50 18.86 9.74
CA TRP A 434 1.95 18.92 9.67
C TRP A 434 2.53 19.49 10.97
N VAL A 435 3.72 19.05 11.37
CA VAL A 435 4.55 19.70 12.42
C VAL A 435 5.98 19.91 11.94
N PRO A 436 6.69 20.96 12.40
CA PRO A 436 8.06 21.20 11.99
C PRO A 436 9.00 20.10 12.49
N VAL A 437 9.97 19.73 11.66
CA VAL A 437 11.03 18.76 12.00
C VAL A 437 12.14 19.50 12.73
N GLU A 438 12.16 19.39 14.05
CA GLU A 438 13.17 19.99 14.91
C GLU A 438 14.24 18.96 15.30
N LYS A 439 15.52 19.37 15.30
CA LYS A 439 16.69 18.49 15.54
C LYS A 439 16.68 17.83 16.93
N SER A 440 16.02 18.45 17.91
CA SER A 440 15.81 17.92 19.27
C SER A 440 14.71 16.85 19.35
N ASN A 441 13.82 16.79 18.37
CA ASN A 441 12.64 15.91 18.41
C ASN A 441 12.99 14.50 17.93
N LYS A 442 13.26 13.61 18.90
CA LYS A 442 13.56 12.19 18.67
C LYS A 442 12.50 11.44 17.86
N GLN A 443 11.25 11.91 17.83
CA GLN A 443 10.18 11.31 17.04
C GLN A 443 10.52 11.39 15.53
N TYR A 444 11.04 12.55 15.08
CA TYR A 444 11.32 12.86 13.67
C TYR A 444 12.81 12.76 13.32
N CYS A 445 13.61 11.97 14.05
CA CYS A 445 15.07 11.88 13.84
C CYS A 445 15.48 11.48 12.42
N TRP A 446 14.71 10.61 11.74
CA TRP A 446 14.95 10.23 10.34
C TRP A 446 14.52 11.28 9.31
N HIS A 447 13.67 12.23 9.70
CA HIS A 447 13.38 13.41 8.90
C HIS A 447 14.49 14.44 9.08
N ALA A 448 15.02 14.57 10.30
CA ALA A 448 16.14 15.45 10.61
C ALA A 448 17.48 14.98 9.99
N SER A 449 17.64 13.69 9.67
CA SER A 449 18.87 13.19 9.02
C SER A 449 18.97 13.52 7.53
N VAL A 450 17.89 13.97 6.89
CA VAL A 450 17.86 14.33 5.45
C VAL A 450 17.81 15.83 5.21
N VAL A 451 17.99 16.66 6.24
CA VAL A 451 18.00 18.12 6.14
C VAL A 451 19.16 18.73 6.90
N ASP A 452 19.74 19.77 6.30
CA ASP A 452 20.68 20.67 6.94
C ASP A 452 20.05 22.07 6.95
N TYR A 453 19.71 22.56 8.14
CA TYR A 453 19.12 23.88 8.32
C TYR A 453 20.15 25.01 8.38
N GLU A 454 21.41 24.72 8.73
CA GLU A 454 22.49 25.70 8.72
C GLU A 454 22.86 26.03 7.27
N ALA A 455 22.93 25.00 6.44
CA ALA A 455 23.21 25.09 5.01
C ALA A 455 21.95 25.21 4.12
N ARG A 456 20.75 25.18 4.74
CA ARG A 456 19.42 25.34 4.11
C ARG A 456 19.12 24.39 2.93
N ALA A 457 19.52 23.12 2.98
CA ALA A 457 19.23 22.14 1.93
C ALA A 457 18.72 20.80 2.48
N ALA A 458 18.15 19.99 1.59
CA ALA A 458 17.70 18.63 1.87
C ALA A 458 18.36 17.62 0.93
N LEU A 459 18.55 16.39 1.41
CA LEU A 459 19.05 15.27 0.62
C LEU A 459 17.90 14.64 -0.16
N VAL A 460 17.91 14.83 -1.48
CA VAL A 460 16.83 14.47 -2.40
C VAL A 460 17.25 13.38 -3.36
N LEU A 461 16.41 12.35 -3.50
CA LEU A 461 16.46 11.38 -4.60
C LEU A 461 15.46 11.80 -5.69
N ARG A 462 15.92 11.92 -6.93
CA ARG A 462 15.11 12.30 -8.11
C ARG A 462 15.67 11.70 -9.41
N PRO A 463 14.96 11.74 -10.56
CA PRO A 463 15.56 11.41 -11.85
C PRO A 463 16.66 12.42 -12.24
N CYS A 464 17.67 11.95 -12.97
CA CYS A 464 18.71 12.83 -13.53
C CYS A 464 18.12 13.77 -14.59
N THR A 465 18.63 15.00 -14.63
CA THR A 465 18.27 15.93 -15.72
C THR A 465 18.86 15.43 -17.03
N GLY A 466 17.99 15.07 -17.99
CA GLY A 466 18.39 14.57 -19.31
C GLY A 466 18.48 13.03 -19.44
N ASP A 467 18.36 12.27 -18.35
CA ASP A 467 18.16 10.82 -18.40
C ASP A 467 17.18 10.34 -17.33
N GLU A 468 15.94 10.06 -17.75
CA GLU A 468 14.87 9.54 -16.89
C GLU A 468 15.07 8.07 -16.47
N ASN A 469 16.13 7.38 -16.93
CA ASN A 469 16.55 6.07 -16.44
C ASN A 469 17.37 6.20 -15.16
N MET A 470 18.34 7.10 -15.17
CA MET A 470 19.25 7.35 -14.07
C MET A 470 18.59 8.16 -12.96
N LEU A 471 18.82 7.77 -11.71
CA LEU A 471 18.49 8.55 -10.53
C LEU A 471 19.70 9.36 -10.08
N GLU A 472 19.48 10.43 -9.35
CA GLU A 472 20.51 11.12 -8.58
C GLU A 472 20.07 11.34 -7.14
N ILE A 473 21.00 11.12 -6.20
CA ILE A 473 20.90 11.59 -4.81
C ILE A 473 21.73 12.87 -4.72
N THR A 474 21.10 13.99 -4.38
CA THR A 474 21.71 15.32 -4.44
C THR A 474 21.20 16.24 -3.35
N ALA A 475 21.98 17.27 -2.98
CA ALA A 475 21.54 18.30 -2.06
C ALA A 475 20.72 19.36 -2.82
N VAL A 476 19.51 19.65 -2.37
CA VAL A 476 18.60 20.63 -2.99
C VAL A 476 18.20 21.70 -1.98
N PRO A 477 18.34 23.01 -2.29
CA PRO A 477 17.91 24.08 -1.39
C PRO A 477 16.46 23.92 -0.93
N LEU A 478 16.20 24.13 0.37
CA LEU A 478 14.84 24.03 0.92
C LEU A 478 13.87 25.04 0.29
N ALA A 479 14.39 26.19 -0.16
CA ALA A 479 13.62 27.18 -0.91
C ALA A 479 13.09 26.65 -2.26
N ASP A 480 13.86 25.80 -2.96
CA ASP A 480 13.40 25.19 -4.22
C ASP A 480 12.29 24.17 -3.97
N LEU A 481 12.34 23.48 -2.82
CA LEU A 481 11.34 22.52 -2.36
C LEU A 481 10.09 23.17 -1.74
N GLN A 482 10.06 24.49 -1.57
CA GLN A 482 8.96 25.16 -0.87
C GLN A 482 7.57 24.91 -1.52
N GLU A 483 6.57 24.69 -0.67
CA GLU A 483 5.20 24.29 -0.97
C GLU A 483 5.06 22.93 -1.72
N GLN A 484 6.11 22.10 -1.72
CA GLN A 484 6.07 20.72 -2.21
C GLN A 484 5.89 19.71 -1.06
N THR A 485 5.14 18.64 -1.30
CA THR A 485 5.20 17.44 -0.47
C THR A 485 6.21 16.45 -1.02
N LEU A 486 6.93 15.76 -0.14
CA LEU A 486 7.94 14.75 -0.48
C LEU A 486 7.66 13.47 0.30
N GLU A 487 8.10 12.32 -0.17
CA GLU A 487 8.09 11.09 0.60
C GLU A 487 9.49 10.86 1.19
N LEU A 488 9.61 10.73 2.50
CA LEU A 488 10.83 10.26 3.13
C LEU A 488 10.90 8.74 2.98
N ILE A 489 11.98 8.23 2.39
CA ILE A 489 12.28 6.78 2.33
C ILE A 489 13.67 6.52 2.92
N GLY A 490 13.90 5.30 3.44
CA GLY A 490 15.21 4.93 3.96
C GLY A 490 15.23 3.73 4.91
N THR A 491 16.41 3.46 5.45
CA THR A 491 16.74 2.28 6.29
C THR A 491 15.79 2.05 7.46
N ASN A 492 15.22 3.12 8.03
CA ASN A 492 14.36 3.07 9.21
C ASN A 492 12.91 3.49 8.93
N VAL A 493 12.49 3.48 7.68
CA VAL A 493 11.14 3.89 7.25
C VAL A 493 10.41 2.68 6.67
N ASN A 494 9.20 2.40 7.16
CA ASN A 494 8.25 1.38 6.67
C ASN A 494 8.89 0.01 6.35
N ALA A 495 9.76 -0.49 7.24
CA ALA A 495 10.52 -1.74 7.07
C ALA A 495 11.52 -1.78 5.87
N ASN A 496 11.85 -0.62 5.29
CA ASN A 496 12.85 -0.42 4.24
C ASN A 496 12.63 -1.29 2.98
N PRO A 497 11.48 -1.18 2.29
CA PRO A 497 11.19 -1.99 1.10
C PRO A 497 12.20 -1.72 -0.03
N TYR A 498 12.76 -0.51 -0.06
CA TYR A 498 13.77 -0.08 -1.03
C TYR A 498 15.20 -0.55 -0.74
N LYS A 499 15.41 -1.25 0.39
CA LYS A 499 16.71 -1.77 0.85
C LYS A 499 17.83 -0.73 0.87
N LEU A 500 17.49 0.52 1.19
CA LEU A 500 18.43 1.62 1.32
C LEU A 500 19.28 1.43 2.57
N GLY A 501 20.61 1.44 2.42
CA GLY A 501 21.56 1.36 3.53
C GLY A 501 21.39 0.14 4.44
N ASN A 502 21.94 0.22 5.65
CA ASN A 502 21.82 -0.83 6.66
C ASN A 502 21.83 -0.24 8.08
N LYS A 503 21.52 -1.04 9.12
CA LYS A 503 21.41 -0.54 10.51
C LYS A 503 22.69 0.10 11.08
N LYS A 504 23.87 -0.16 10.49
CA LYS A 504 25.15 0.49 10.86
C LYS A 504 25.37 1.78 10.06
N GLN A 505 25.01 1.77 8.78
CA GLN A 505 25.10 2.91 7.85
C GLN A 505 23.71 3.21 7.28
N PRO A 506 22.86 3.93 8.04
CA PRO A 506 21.52 4.26 7.58
C PRO A 506 21.57 5.26 6.42
N VAL A 507 20.76 5.00 5.40
CA VAL A 507 20.55 5.84 4.23
C VAL A 507 19.09 6.26 4.21
N HIS A 508 18.86 7.56 4.15
CA HIS A 508 17.55 8.19 4.03
C HIS A 508 17.60 9.27 2.95
N CYS A 509 16.49 9.50 2.26
CA CYS A 509 16.36 10.60 1.30
C CYS A 509 14.90 11.03 1.14
N LEU A 510 14.68 12.27 0.72
CA LEU A 510 13.36 12.76 0.31
C LEU A 510 13.16 12.53 -1.19
N VAL A 511 11.98 12.06 -1.59
CA VAL A 511 11.58 11.98 -3.00
C VAL A 511 10.41 12.93 -3.24
N PRO A 512 10.54 13.96 -4.09
CA PRO A 512 9.43 14.87 -4.40
C PRO A 512 8.25 14.11 -5.00
N HIS A 513 7.03 14.38 -4.53
CA HIS A 513 5.84 13.78 -5.11
C HIS A 513 5.72 14.14 -6.59
N GLY A 514 5.32 13.16 -7.42
CA GLY A 514 5.22 13.35 -8.87
C GLY A 514 6.56 13.31 -9.63
N SER A 515 7.70 13.09 -8.98
CA SER A 515 9.01 13.03 -9.65
C SER A 515 9.35 11.68 -10.30
N ILE A 516 8.85 10.57 -9.77
CA ILE A 516 9.12 9.21 -10.27
C ILE A 516 7.96 8.75 -11.17
N ALA A 517 8.04 9.08 -12.47
CA ALA A 517 7.00 8.69 -13.43
C ALA A 517 6.94 7.17 -13.68
N VAL A 518 5.72 6.63 -13.78
CA VAL A 518 5.49 5.29 -14.36
C VAL A 518 5.50 5.45 -15.88
N ARG A 519 6.32 4.67 -16.58
CA ARG A 519 6.60 4.89 -18.01
C ARG A 519 5.47 4.40 -18.91
N LYS A 520 4.97 3.20 -18.64
CA LYS A 520 3.86 2.58 -19.37
C LYS A 520 2.79 2.16 -18.38
N PRO A 521 2.10 3.12 -17.73
CA PRO A 521 1.00 2.81 -16.85
C PRO A 521 -0.10 2.13 -17.67
N PRO A 522 -0.72 1.06 -17.16
CA PRO A 522 -1.89 0.47 -17.81
C PRO A 522 -3.07 1.46 -17.76
N PRO A 523 -4.08 1.28 -18.61
CA PRO A 523 -5.34 2.00 -18.49
C PRO A 523 -5.95 1.87 -17.09
N VAL A 524 -6.75 2.85 -16.68
CA VAL A 524 -7.52 2.82 -15.42
C VAL A 524 -8.69 1.84 -15.58
N ASP A 525 -8.35 0.56 -15.50
CA ASP A 525 -9.22 -0.60 -15.56
C ASP A 525 -8.73 -1.62 -14.53
N PHE A 526 -9.65 -2.25 -13.81
CA PHE A 526 -9.31 -3.09 -12.65
C PHE A 526 -8.46 -4.29 -13.04
N GLN A 527 -8.85 -5.00 -14.10
CA GLN A 527 -8.17 -6.22 -14.52
C GLN A 527 -6.80 -5.92 -15.14
N GLN A 528 -6.69 -4.87 -15.97
CA GLN A 528 -5.40 -4.46 -16.54
C GLN A 528 -4.42 -3.97 -15.48
N LEU A 529 -4.87 -3.19 -14.48
CA LEU A 529 -4.03 -2.80 -13.35
C LEU A 529 -3.59 -4.02 -12.54
N LEU A 530 -4.51 -4.94 -12.21
CA LEU A 530 -4.21 -6.18 -11.48
C LEU A 530 -3.14 -7.01 -12.21
N CYS A 531 -3.33 -7.31 -13.51
CA CYS A 531 -2.35 -8.03 -14.32
C CYS A 531 -1.00 -7.30 -14.38
N TRP A 532 -1.00 -5.97 -14.60
CA TRP A 532 0.25 -5.20 -14.65
C TRP A 532 1.03 -5.27 -13.34
N PHE A 533 0.38 -5.14 -12.17
CA PHE A 533 1.05 -5.28 -10.88
C PHE A 533 1.60 -6.70 -10.62
N GLN A 534 1.04 -7.75 -11.26
CA GLN A 534 1.46 -9.14 -11.07
C GLN A 534 2.54 -9.58 -12.07
N GLU A 535 2.46 -9.13 -13.32
CA GLU A 535 3.22 -9.70 -14.46
C GLU A 535 4.28 -8.73 -15.02
N SER A 536 4.15 -7.42 -14.77
CA SER A 536 5.11 -6.42 -15.26
C SER A 536 6.25 -6.19 -14.27
N SER A 537 7.48 -6.09 -14.76
CA SER A 537 8.63 -5.61 -13.96
C SER A 537 8.49 -4.14 -13.56
N GLU A 538 7.86 -3.30 -14.41
CA GLU A 538 7.46 -1.93 -14.02
C GLU A 538 6.35 -1.96 -12.95
N GLY A 539 5.64 -3.08 -12.80
CA GLY A 539 4.60 -3.32 -11.80
C GLY A 539 5.12 -3.64 -10.40
N GLN A 540 6.44 -3.76 -10.20
CA GLN A 540 7.08 -4.01 -8.90
C GLN A 540 7.13 -2.74 -8.02
N VAL A 541 5.99 -2.09 -7.85
CA VAL A 541 5.82 -0.83 -7.11
C VAL A 541 4.65 -0.93 -6.12
N GLU A 542 4.70 -0.17 -5.04
CA GLU A 542 3.70 -0.20 -3.97
C GLU A 542 2.29 0.14 -4.49
N GLY A 543 2.25 1.07 -5.45
CA GLY A 543 1.03 1.62 -6.04
C GLY A 543 1.34 2.62 -7.15
N ILE A 544 0.29 3.27 -7.64
CA ILE A 544 0.36 4.39 -8.58
C ILE A 544 -0.39 5.58 -7.99
N VAL A 545 0.14 6.79 -8.16
CA VAL A 545 -0.57 8.05 -7.93
C VAL A 545 -0.76 8.74 -9.29
N TRP A 546 -1.98 9.17 -9.59
CA TRP A 546 -2.30 9.99 -10.75
C TRP A 546 -2.43 11.46 -10.33
N HIS A 547 -1.59 12.30 -10.93
CA HIS A 547 -1.54 13.74 -10.75
C HIS A 547 -2.40 14.42 -11.83
N CYS A 548 -3.62 14.80 -11.46
CA CYS A 548 -4.62 15.36 -12.39
C CYS A 548 -4.39 16.85 -12.64
N ARG A 549 -4.94 17.39 -13.73
CA ARG A 549 -4.65 18.76 -14.23
C ARG A 549 -5.14 19.88 -13.30
N ASP A 550 -6.16 19.61 -12.49
CA ASP A 550 -6.71 20.46 -11.43
C ASP A 550 -5.89 20.39 -10.11
N GLY A 551 -4.86 19.54 -10.09
CA GLY A 551 -4.08 19.22 -8.90
C GLY A 551 -4.76 18.24 -7.95
N THR A 552 -5.86 17.59 -8.35
CA THR A 552 -6.42 16.45 -7.61
C THR A 552 -5.50 15.24 -7.76
N LEU A 553 -5.31 14.53 -6.65
CA LEU A 553 -4.59 13.28 -6.59
C LEU A 553 -5.58 12.12 -6.46
N VAL A 554 -5.31 11.03 -7.18
CA VAL A 554 -6.03 9.76 -7.05
C VAL A 554 -4.98 8.65 -7.00
N LYS A 555 -5.16 7.60 -6.18
CA LYS A 555 -4.16 6.52 -6.06
C LYS A 555 -4.75 5.11 -6.20
N VAL A 556 -3.90 4.15 -6.51
CA VAL A 556 -4.13 2.72 -6.25
C VAL A 556 -2.91 2.16 -5.53
N HIS A 557 -3.10 1.08 -4.76
CA HIS A 557 -2.04 0.43 -4.00
C HIS A 557 -2.25 -1.07 -4.10
N ARG A 558 -1.17 -1.86 -4.23
CA ARG A 558 -1.19 -3.33 -4.32
C ARG A 558 -2.19 -3.99 -3.36
N HIS A 559 -2.23 -3.56 -2.10
CA HIS A 559 -3.12 -4.18 -1.10
C HIS A 559 -4.62 -3.94 -1.36
N HIS A 560 -5.00 -2.85 -2.03
CA HIS A 560 -6.39 -2.66 -2.48
C HIS A 560 -6.77 -3.72 -3.52
N LEU A 561 -5.84 -4.15 -4.37
CA LEU A 561 -6.03 -5.21 -5.35
C LEU A 561 -5.80 -6.62 -4.74
N GLY A 562 -5.65 -6.72 -3.42
CA GLY A 562 -5.37 -7.97 -2.72
C GLY A 562 -3.94 -8.50 -2.88
N LEU A 563 -3.04 -7.74 -3.50
CA LEU A 563 -1.65 -8.12 -3.71
C LEU A 563 -0.78 -7.76 -2.50
N LYS A 564 0.23 -8.59 -2.21
CA LYS A 564 1.25 -8.32 -1.19
C LYS A 564 2.18 -7.18 -1.62
N TRP A 565 2.86 -6.56 -0.65
CA TRP A 565 3.93 -5.61 -0.85
C TRP A 565 4.99 -5.76 0.27
N PRO A 566 6.30 -5.71 -0.01
CA PRO A 566 6.91 -5.75 -1.34
C PRO A 566 6.69 -7.08 -2.08
N ASP A 567 6.97 -7.08 -3.39
CA ASP A 567 6.86 -8.28 -4.23
C ASP A 567 8.15 -8.48 -5.05
N GLY A 568 9.14 -9.10 -4.39
CA GLY A 568 10.52 -9.11 -4.87
C GLY A 568 11.22 -7.78 -4.59
N ASP A 569 12.19 -7.44 -5.43
CA ASP A 569 12.95 -6.20 -5.34
C ASP A 569 12.18 -5.08 -6.06
N PRO A 570 11.80 -3.96 -5.40
CA PRO A 570 11.05 -2.91 -6.06
C PRO A 570 11.72 -2.32 -7.30
N CYS A 571 10.91 -1.80 -8.22
CA CYS A 571 11.38 -1.17 -9.45
C CYS A 571 12.37 -0.04 -9.16
N LEU A 572 12.04 0.86 -8.21
CA LEU A 572 12.92 1.94 -7.77
C LEU A 572 14.29 1.42 -7.26
N SER A 573 14.31 0.35 -6.47
CA SER A 573 15.52 -0.23 -5.88
C SER A 573 16.53 -0.69 -6.92
N ASN A 574 16.05 -1.13 -8.08
CA ASN A 574 16.85 -1.68 -9.17
C ASN A 574 17.32 -0.62 -10.19
N ARG A 575 16.94 0.65 -10.04
CA ARG A 575 17.36 1.72 -10.94
C ARG A 575 18.79 2.18 -10.67
N PRO A 576 19.59 2.49 -11.70
CA PRO A 576 20.94 3.05 -11.50
C PRO A 576 20.85 4.45 -10.89
N VAL A 577 21.84 4.80 -10.07
CA VAL A 577 21.89 6.07 -9.33
C VAL A 577 23.30 6.67 -9.30
N VAL A 578 23.41 8.00 -9.37
CA VAL A 578 24.65 8.75 -9.10
C VAL A 578 24.50 9.63 -7.86
N ILE A 579 25.56 9.80 -7.09
CA ILE A 579 25.58 10.73 -5.96
C ILE A 579 26.15 12.07 -6.44
N ARG A 580 25.38 13.14 -6.27
CA ARG A 580 25.74 14.54 -6.58
C ARG A 580 25.56 15.42 -5.35
N VAL A 581 26.28 15.09 -4.28
CA VAL A 581 26.35 15.90 -3.05
C VAL A 581 27.73 16.52 -3.02
N GLU A 582 27.83 17.82 -3.26
CA GLU A 582 29.12 18.53 -3.27
C GLU A 582 29.58 18.83 -1.84
N GLU A 583 30.90 18.78 -1.64
CA GLU A 583 31.50 19.25 -0.39
C GLU A 583 31.55 20.78 -0.40
N HIS A 584 30.96 21.40 0.62
CA HIS A 584 31.07 22.85 0.87
C HIS A 584 31.65 23.05 2.27
N THR A 585 32.14 24.26 2.57
CA THR A 585 32.99 24.55 3.74
C THR A 585 32.39 24.21 5.11
N ASN A 586 31.08 23.98 5.19
CA ASN A 586 30.36 23.61 6.42
C ASN A 586 29.81 22.16 6.41
N GLY A 587 30.13 21.35 5.39
CA GLY A 587 29.88 19.90 5.38
C GLY A 587 28.44 19.46 5.08
N PHE A 588 27.99 19.58 3.83
CA PHE A 588 26.74 18.94 3.39
C PHE A 588 26.85 17.42 3.47
N PHE A 589 25.98 16.80 4.28
CA PHE A 589 25.79 15.35 4.42
C PHE A 589 27.12 14.57 4.30
N PRO A 590 28.05 14.67 5.27
CA PRO A 590 29.46 14.27 5.07
C PRO A 590 29.67 12.82 4.59
N SER A 591 28.77 11.89 4.93
CA SER A 591 28.82 10.51 4.45
C SER A 591 28.50 10.37 2.95
N PHE A 592 27.75 11.30 2.37
CA PHE A 592 27.41 11.35 0.94
C PHE A 592 28.39 12.20 0.11
N SER A 593 29.04 13.22 0.68
CA SER A 593 30.06 13.99 -0.05
C SER A 593 31.27 13.11 -0.43
N ILE A 594 31.64 12.14 0.42
CA ILE A 594 32.64 11.08 0.14
C ILE A 594 32.25 10.22 -1.09
N LEU A 595 30.96 10.11 -1.38
CA LEU A 595 30.43 9.37 -2.52
C LEU A 595 30.22 10.24 -3.76
N HIS A 596 30.56 11.54 -3.74
CA HIS A 596 30.34 12.44 -4.87
C HIS A 596 30.88 11.88 -6.19
N GLY A 597 30.07 11.95 -7.25
CA GLY A 597 30.41 11.45 -8.59
C GLY A 597 30.35 9.93 -8.73
N ARG A 598 30.27 9.16 -7.64
CA ARG A 598 30.14 7.70 -7.70
C ARG A 598 28.77 7.32 -8.26
N SER A 599 28.77 6.33 -9.15
CA SER A 599 27.57 5.76 -9.77
C SER A 599 27.42 4.30 -9.35
N PHE A 600 26.19 3.90 -9.05
CA PHE A 600 25.80 2.55 -8.64
C PHE A 600 24.82 2.00 -9.68
N SER A 601 24.94 0.71 -10.01
CA SER A 601 24.05 0.03 -10.96
C SER A 601 22.61 -0.11 -10.45
N ARG A 602 22.42 -0.11 -9.12
CA ARG A 602 21.12 -0.15 -8.44
C ARG A 602 21.13 0.76 -7.22
N LEU A 603 20.00 1.39 -6.94
CA LEU A 603 19.79 2.25 -5.77
C LEU A 603 20.04 1.53 -4.44
N GLN A 604 19.66 0.25 -4.33
CA GLN A 604 19.89 -0.57 -3.13
C GLN A 604 21.37 -0.90 -2.85
N ASP A 605 22.27 -0.67 -3.82
CA ASP A 605 23.71 -0.90 -3.65
C ASP A 605 24.44 0.31 -3.05
N VAL A 606 23.74 1.43 -2.80
CA VAL A 606 24.31 2.63 -2.14
C VAL A 606 24.64 2.31 -0.68
N GLN A 607 25.92 2.32 -0.36
CA GLN A 607 26.45 2.17 1.00
C GLN A 607 27.39 3.32 1.32
N LEU A 608 27.18 3.93 2.49
CA LEU A 608 28.15 4.84 3.11
C LEU A 608 29.32 3.97 3.60
N GLU A 609 30.57 4.40 3.43
CA GLU A 609 31.73 3.52 3.67
C GLU A 609 31.88 3.04 5.15
N PRO A 610 32.60 1.91 5.39
CA PRO A 610 32.93 1.40 6.73
C PRO A 610 33.69 2.36 7.64
#